data_AF-A0A2G5EZS7-F1
#
_entry.id   AF-A0A2G5EZS7-F1
#
_cell.length_a   1.000
_cell.length_b   1.000
_cell.length_c   1.000
_cell.angle_alpha   90.00
_cell.angle_beta   90.00
_cell.angle_gamma   90.00
#
_symmetry.space_group_name_H-M   'P 1'
#
loop_
_entity.id
_entity.type
_entity.pdbx_description
1 polymer ?
#
loop_
_entity_poly.entity_id
_entity_poly.type
_entity_poly.pdbx_seq_one_letter_code
_entity_poly.pdbx_strand_id
1 'polypeptide(L)'
;MNRQLRLGLISLTAQEKGSLQIYKSCDESCRLTQSGNINVSPEETDQFCEGPCFEESNHVLNCLNDVFSHFLFYNEATIKDVRATLRAGCSHTSERGNFNVAEHLESHARKVIHSEYMYMLIILGSYLVLWNHY
;
A
#
# COMPACT_ATOMS: atom_id res chain seq x y z
N MET A 1 -34.36 -16.29 -5.22
CA MET A 1 -35.53 -15.72 -4.51
C MET A 1 -35.20 -14.27 -4.20
N ASN A 2 -35.61 -13.36 -5.10
CA ASN A 2 -35.17 -11.96 -5.13
C ASN A 2 -35.89 -11.15 -4.04
N ARG A 3 -35.15 -10.61 -3.08
CA ARG A 3 -35.67 -9.58 -2.17
C ARG A 3 -35.37 -8.20 -2.77
N GLN A 4 -36.39 -7.64 -3.41
CA GLN A 4 -36.45 -6.24 -3.79
C GLN A 4 -36.76 -5.41 -2.54
N LEU A 5 -35.80 -4.63 -2.05
CA LEU A 5 -36.06 -3.54 -1.10
C LEU A 5 -36.27 -2.26 -1.92
N ARG A 6 -37.55 -1.86 -2.05
CA ARG A 6 -37.93 -0.57 -2.59
C ARG A 6 -37.65 0.52 -1.54
N LEU A 7 -36.63 1.33 -1.78
CA LEU A 7 -36.47 2.67 -1.20
C LEU A 7 -36.19 3.65 -2.35
N GLY A 8 -36.77 4.84 -2.23
CA GLY A 8 -37.13 5.73 -3.33
C GLY A 8 -36.01 6.16 -4.27
N LEU A 9 -36.36 6.24 -5.56
CA LEU A 9 -35.94 7.22 -6.58
C LEU A 9 -34.46 7.56 -6.74
N ILE A 10 -33.55 6.69 -6.32
CA ILE A 10 -32.25 6.55 -6.95
C ILE A 10 -32.11 5.08 -7.30
N SER A 11 -32.51 4.71 -8.53
CA SER A 11 -32.04 3.47 -9.11
C SER A 11 -30.53 3.59 -9.27
N LEU A 12 -29.78 3.19 -8.25
CA LEU A 12 -28.43 2.69 -8.44
C LEU A 12 -28.60 1.37 -9.21
N THR A 13 -28.81 1.48 -10.52
CA THR A 13 -28.46 0.38 -11.41
C THR A 13 -27.02 0.06 -11.09
N ALA A 14 -26.76 -1.15 -10.58
CA ALA A 14 -25.42 -1.69 -10.51
C ALA A 14 -24.77 -1.38 -11.87
N GLN A 15 -23.74 -0.55 -11.84
CA GLN A 15 -23.03 -0.13 -13.05
C GLN A 15 -22.59 -1.39 -13.78
N GLU A 16 -23.08 -1.59 -15.01
CA GLU A 16 -22.38 -2.39 -16.01
C GLU A 16 -21.02 -1.71 -16.23
N LYS A 17 -20.01 -2.05 -15.41
CA LYS A 17 -18.67 -1.49 -15.55
C LYS A 17 -17.81 -2.55 -16.23
N GLY A 18 -17.55 -2.32 -17.52
CA GLY A 18 -16.69 -3.16 -18.35
C GLY A 18 -15.49 -3.67 -17.57
N SER A 19 -15.34 -4.98 -17.57
CA SER A 19 -14.48 -5.69 -16.64
C SER A 19 -13.01 -5.42 -16.96
N LEU A 20 -12.42 -4.42 -16.32
CA LEU A 20 -10.98 -4.41 -16.09
C LEU A 20 -10.70 -5.53 -15.07
N GLN A 21 -10.68 -6.78 -15.55
CA GLN A 21 -10.21 -7.92 -14.76
C GLN A 21 -8.70 -7.76 -14.61
N ILE A 22 -8.29 -6.94 -13.64
CA ILE A 22 -6.89 -6.85 -13.22
C ILE A 22 -6.47 -8.20 -12.62
N TYR A 23 -7.38 -8.84 -11.88
CA TYR A 23 -7.20 -10.20 -11.40
C TYR A 23 -7.75 -11.21 -12.40
N LYS A 24 -6.88 -12.06 -12.94
CA LYS A 24 -7.26 -13.15 -13.86
C LYS A 24 -6.82 -14.50 -13.34
N SER A 25 -5.62 -14.57 -12.77
CA SER A 25 -5.01 -15.83 -12.37
C SER A 25 -4.61 -15.86 -10.89
N CYS A 26 -4.66 -14.72 -10.18
CA CYS A 26 -4.42 -14.68 -8.75
C CYS A 26 -5.58 -15.28 -7.95
N ASP A 27 -5.25 -16.17 -7.01
CA ASP A 27 -6.19 -16.72 -6.03
C ASP A 27 -6.80 -15.60 -5.19
N GLU A 28 -8.10 -15.70 -4.91
CA GLU A 28 -8.85 -14.64 -4.24
C GLU A 28 -8.33 -14.32 -2.84
N SER A 29 -7.77 -15.32 -2.15
CA SER A 29 -7.24 -15.17 -0.79
C SER A 29 -6.00 -14.27 -0.73
N CYS A 30 -5.21 -14.27 -1.81
CA CYS A 30 -3.97 -13.51 -1.93
C CYS A 30 -4.14 -12.13 -2.59
N ARG A 31 -5.37 -11.75 -2.99
CA ARG A 31 -5.62 -10.48 -3.69
C ARG A 31 -5.48 -9.29 -2.74
N LEU A 32 -4.89 -8.21 -3.24
CA LEU A 32 -4.93 -6.93 -2.55
C LEU A 32 -6.38 -6.43 -2.51
N THR A 33 -6.87 -6.15 -1.31
CA THR A 33 -8.21 -5.63 -1.07
C THR A 33 -8.15 -4.19 -0.56
N GLN A 34 -9.32 -3.54 -0.44
CA GLN A 34 -9.42 -2.20 0.16
C GLN A 34 -8.92 -2.13 1.62
N SER A 35 -8.77 -3.27 2.30
CA SER A 35 -8.16 -3.34 3.64
C SER A 35 -6.71 -2.86 3.64
N GLY A 36 -6.01 -2.96 2.48
CA GLY A 36 -4.60 -2.63 2.35
C GLY A 36 -3.66 -3.69 2.91
N ASN A 37 -4.18 -4.87 3.30
CA ASN A 37 -3.37 -5.97 3.79
C ASN A 37 -3.04 -6.98 2.68
N ILE A 38 -1.88 -7.62 2.80
CA ILE A 38 -1.42 -8.68 1.90
C ILE A 38 -1.32 -9.96 2.75
N ASN A 39 -2.28 -10.86 2.56
CA ASN A 39 -2.38 -12.09 3.35
C ASN A 39 -1.73 -13.24 2.58
N VAL A 40 -0.41 -13.33 2.66
CA VAL A 40 0.37 -14.40 2.02
C VAL A 40 1.08 -15.17 3.12
N SER A 41 0.86 -16.47 3.20
CA SER A 41 1.56 -17.31 4.16
C SER A 41 3.03 -17.52 3.75
N PRO A 42 3.91 -17.91 4.69
CA PRO A 42 5.29 -18.23 4.36
C PRO A 42 5.40 -19.35 3.30
N GLU A 43 4.46 -20.30 3.31
CA GLU A 43 4.42 -21.44 2.38
C GLU A 43 4.03 -21.03 0.96
N GLU A 44 3.24 -19.96 0.82
CA GLU A 44 2.76 -19.44 -0.47
C GLU A 44 3.61 -18.30 -1.02
N THR A 45 4.63 -17.86 -0.27
CA THR A 45 5.44 -16.68 -0.62
C THR A 45 6.10 -16.82 -1.99
N ASP A 46 6.73 -17.95 -2.27
CA ASP A 46 7.42 -18.15 -3.55
C ASP A 46 6.41 -18.19 -4.71
N GLN A 47 5.30 -18.91 -4.54
CA GLN A 47 4.21 -18.95 -5.53
C GLN A 47 3.58 -17.57 -5.77
N PHE A 48 3.43 -16.76 -4.72
CA PHE A 48 2.90 -15.40 -4.85
C PHE A 48 3.87 -14.50 -5.62
N CYS A 49 5.16 -14.52 -5.25
CA CYS A 49 6.19 -13.63 -5.79
C CYS A 49 6.61 -13.97 -7.22
N GLU A 50 6.59 -15.26 -7.59
CA GLU A 50 6.89 -15.72 -8.96
C GLU A 50 5.62 -15.87 -9.80
N GLY A 51 4.45 -15.69 -9.19
CA GLY A 51 3.16 -15.90 -9.81
C GLY A 51 2.44 -14.63 -10.23
N PRO A 52 1.23 -14.79 -10.78
CA PRO A 52 0.42 -13.68 -11.29
C PRO A 52 -0.02 -12.72 -10.18
N CYS A 53 -0.15 -13.18 -8.93
CA CYS A 53 -0.62 -12.33 -7.84
C CYS A 53 0.25 -11.11 -7.57
N PHE A 54 1.58 -11.25 -7.67
CA PHE A 54 2.50 -10.14 -7.50
C PHE A 54 2.34 -9.09 -8.62
N GLU A 55 2.29 -9.54 -9.87
CA GLU A 55 2.10 -8.66 -11.03
C GLU A 55 0.72 -7.99 -11.04
N GLU A 56 -0.34 -8.77 -10.81
CA GLU A 56 -1.73 -8.27 -10.76
C GLU A 56 -1.91 -7.26 -9.62
N SER A 57 -1.28 -7.49 -8.46
CA SER A 57 -1.30 -6.53 -7.35
C SER A 57 -0.56 -5.22 -7.70
N ASN A 58 0.59 -5.30 -8.38
CA ASN A 58 1.26 -4.10 -8.88
C ASN A 58 0.41 -3.34 -9.92
N HIS A 59 -0.33 -4.06 -10.78
CA HIS A 59 -1.26 -3.45 -11.71
C HIS A 59 -2.42 -2.73 -11.01
N VAL A 60 -3.00 -3.30 -9.95
CA VAL A 60 -4.01 -2.61 -9.12
C VAL A 60 -3.43 -1.32 -8.54
N LEU A 61 -2.24 -1.39 -7.94
CA LEU A 61 -1.58 -0.22 -7.35
C LEU A 61 -1.29 0.88 -8.38
N ASN A 62 -0.92 0.51 -9.61
CA ASN A 62 -0.71 1.48 -10.70
C ASN A 62 -2.04 2.11 -11.13
N CYS A 63 -3.10 1.31 -11.31
CA CYS A 63 -4.42 1.83 -11.64
C CYS A 63 -4.95 2.82 -10.59
N LEU A 64 -4.76 2.53 -9.30
CA LEU A 64 -5.15 3.43 -8.22
C LEU A 64 -4.34 4.73 -8.24
N ASN A 65 -3.03 4.63 -8.51
CA ASN A 65 -2.13 5.78 -8.56
C ASN A 65 -2.45 6.73 -9.72
N ASP A 66 -2.86 6.18 -10.86
CA ASP A 66 -3.15 6.96 -12.06
C ASP A 66 -4.50 7.69 -11.97
N VAL A 67 -5.44 7.16 -11.17
CA VAL A 67 -6.80 7.70 -11.03
C VAL A 67 -6.94 8.61 -9.81
N PHE A 68 -6.28 8.29 -8.70
CA PHE A 68 -6.47 8.97 -7.42
C PHE A 68 -5.18 9.66 -6.95
N SER A 69 -5.26 10.97 -6.70
CA SER A 69 -4.23 11.67 -5.92
C SER A 69 -4.38 11.32 -4.44
N HIS A 70 -3.31 10.84 -3.81
CA HIS A 70 -3.25 10.55 -2.36
C HIS A 70 -4.24 9.48 -1.87
N PHE A 71 -4.40 8.40 -2.63
CA PHE A 71 -5.19 7.25 -2.19
C PHE A 71 -4.63 6.63 -0.89
N LEU A 72 -5.54 6.34 0.05
CA LEU A 72 -5.26 5.63 1.29
C LEU A 72 -6.13 4.37 1.36
N PHE A 73 -5.51 3.27 1.76
CA PHE A 73 -6.22 2.06 2.14
C PHE A 73 -6.87 2.21 3.52
N TYR A 74 -7.76 1.28 3.89
CA TYR A 74 -8.46 1.35 5.19
C TYR A 74 -7.52 1.19 6.40
N ASN A 75 -6.36 0.56 6.21
CA ASN A 75 -5.30 0.51 7.21
C ASN A 75 -4.38 1.75 7.20
N GLU A 76 -4.82 2.84 6.57
CA GLU A 76 -4.09 4.11 6.41
C GLU A 76 -2.79 4.00 5.58
N ALA A 77 -2.54 2.85 4.95
CA ALA A 77 -1.41 2.67 4.05
C ALA A 77 -1.58 3.50 2.78
N THR A 78 -0.50 4.13 2.33
CA THR A 78 -0.45 4.69 0.97
C THR A 78 -0.16 3.60 -0.05
N ILE A 79 -0.41 3.88 -1.32
CA ILE A 79 0.03 3.03 -2.44
C ILE A 79 1.54 2.73 -2.36
N LYS A 80 2.34 3.70 -1.88
CA LYS A 80 3.79 3.54 -1.75
C LYS A 80 4.15 2.55 -0.65
N ASP A 81 3.44 2.59 0.48
CA ASP A 81 3.69 1.67 1.61
C ASP A 81 3.39 0.23 1.20
N VAL A 82 2.23 -0.01 0.58
CA VAL A 82 1.85 -1.34 0.09
C VAL A 82 2.84 -1.85 -0.97
N ARG A 83 3.28 -0.99 -1.90
CA ARG A 83 4.30 -1.36 -2.90
C ARG A 83 5.64 -1.69 -2.25
N ALA A 84 6.03 -0.98 -1.19
CA ALA A 84 7.24 -1.28 -0.45
C ALA A 84 7.14 -2.64 0.26
N THR A 85 6.00 -2.95 0.87
CA THR A 85 5.75 -4.25 1.48
C THR A 85 5.81 -5.39 0.47
N LEU A 86 5.19 -5.25 -0.71
CA LEU A 86 5.30 -6.25 -1.79
C LEU A 86 6.76 -6.49 -2.19
N ARG A 87 7.56 -5.42 -2.32
CA ARG A 87 8.98 -5.52 -2.68
C ARG A 87 9.81 -6.19 -1.60
N ALA A 88 9.57 -5.87 -0.33
CA ALA A 88 10.29 -6.47 0.79
C ALA A 88 9.96 -7.97 0.89
N GLY A 89 8.67 -8.31 0.92
CA GLY A 89 8.18 -9.67 0.99
C GLY A 89 8.63 -10.55 -0.18
N CYS A 90 8.82 -9.98 -1.38
CA CYS A 90 9.32 -10.72 -2.54
C CYS A 90 10.82 -10.56 -2.81
N SER A 91 11.56 -9.87 -1.94
CA SER A 91 13.01 -9.72 -2.09
C SER A 91 13.76 -11.02 -1.81
N HIS A 92 15.07 -11.01 -2.09
CA HIS A 92 16.01 -12.05 -1.67
C HIS A 92 16.73 -11.69 -0.36
N THR A 93 16.10 -10.86 0.49
CA THR A 93 16.66 -10.44 1.79
C THR A 93 16.02 -11.22 2.94
N SER A 94 16.42 -10.93 4.18
CA SER A 94 15.78 -11.46 5.38
C SER A 94 14.30 -11.08 5.51
N GLU A 95 13.84 -10.07 4.76
CA GLU A 95 12.43 -9.63 4.73
C GLU A 95 11.56 -10.49 3.81
N ARG A 96 12.11 -11.50 3.12
CA ARG A 96 11.32 -12.38 2.25
C ARG A 96 10.21 -13.05 3.06
N GLY A 97 8.98 -13.01 2.54
CA GLY A 97 7.78 -13.50 3.23
C GLY A 97 7.19 -12.53 4.25
N ASN A 98 7.83 -11.39 4.52
CA ASN A 98 7.28 -10.35 5.37
C ASN A 98 6.33 -9.43 4.57
N PHE A 99 5.04 -9.75 4.63
CA PHE A 99 3.97 -8.95 4.03
C PHE A 99 3.23 -8.05 5.03
N ASN A 100 3.85 -7.76 6.17
CA ASN A 100 3.26 -6.87 7.17
C ASN A 100 3.31 -5.40 6.73
N VAL A 101 2.17 -4.87 6.31
CA VAL A 101 2.04 -3.49 5.84
C VAL A 101 2.20 -2.48 6.99
N ALA A 102 1.77 -2.82 8.20
CA ALA A 102 1.90 -1.93 9.36
C ALA A 102 3.37 -1.67 9.75
N GLU A 103 4.21 -2.71 9.68
CA GLU A 103 5.65 -2.55 9.94
C GLU A 103 6.30 -1.60 8.92
N HIS A 104 5.87 -1.68 7.66
CA HIS A 104 6.36 -0.82 6.59
C HIS A 104 5.89 0.62 6.75
N LEU A 105 4.65 0.83 7.20
CA LEU A 105 4.12 2.14 7.57
C LEU A 105 4.98 2.82 8.65
N GLU A 106 5.25 2.12 9.75
CA GLU A 106 6.09 2.66 10.82
C GLU A 106 7.52 2.93 10.34
N SER A 107 8.10 2.04 9.54
CA SER A 107 9.45 2.23 9.00
C SER A 107 9.53 3.47 8.11
N HIS A 108 8.53 3.69 7.26
CA HIS A 108 8.44 4.91 6.45
C HIS A 108 8.25 6.15 7.32
N ALA A 109 7.34 6.11 8.31
CA ALA A 109 7.14 7.21 9.25
C ALA A 109 8.43 7.56 9.99
N ARG A 110 9.16 6.56 10.51
CA ARG A 110 10.47 6.74 11.15
C ARG A 110 11.49 7.39 10.22
N LYS A 111 11.57 6.95 8.95
CA LYS A 111 12.48 7.54 7.96
C LYS A 111 12.14 8.99 7.65
N VAL A 112 10.86 9.32 7.50
CA VAL A 112 10.39 10.69 7.26
C VAL A 112 10.72 11.58 8.46
N ILE A 113 10.39 11.14 9.68
CA ILE A 113 10.74 11.83 10.93
C ILE A 113 12.25 12.06 10.96
N HIS A 114 13.07 11.02 10.79
CA HIS A 114 14.51 11.16 10.91
C HIS A 114 15.10 12.11 9.85
N SER A 115 14.58 12.10 8.62
CA SER A 115 15.04 13.01 7.55
C SER A 115 14.71 14.47 7.85
N GLU A 116 13.44 14.79 8.14
CA GLU A 116 12.98 16.18 8.31
C GLU A 116 13.56 16.84 9.57
N TYR A 117 13.59 16.12 10.70
CA TYR A 117 14.11 16.68 11.95
C TYR A 117 15.64 16.77 11.97
N MET A 118 16.36 15.94 11.20
CA MET A 118 17.82 16.04 11.08
C MET A 118 18.24 17.38 10.45
N TYR A 119 17.53 17.84 9.42
CA TYR A 119 17.78 19.16 8.83
C TYR A 119 17.48 20.31 9.81
N MET A 120 16.36 20.22 10.55
CA MET A 120 16.00 21.22 11.57
C MET A 120 17.06 21.34 12.67
N LEU A 121 17.64 20.21 13.13
CA LEU A 121 18.71 20.21 14.12
C LEU A 121 20.02 20.84 13.61
N ILE A 122 20.39 20.60 12.35
CA ILE A 122 21.58 21.20 11.73
C ILE A 122 21.43 22.73 11.66
N ILE A 123 20.25 23.21 11.27
CA ILE A 123 19.95 24.64 11.18
C ILE A 123 19.96 25.29 12.58
N LEU A 124 19.32 24.68 13.58
CA LEU A 124 19.35 25.18 14.95
C LEU A 124 20.78 25.20 15.53
N GLY A 125 21.57 24.15 15.25
CA GLY A 125 22.96 24.06 15.67
C GLY A 125 23.85 25.15 15.05
N SER A 126 23.68 25.46 13.77
CA SER A 126 24.44 26.54 13.12
C SER A 126 24.08 27.92 13.67
N TYR A 127 22.81 28.18 13.99
CA TYR A 127 22.40 29.41 14.69
C TYR A 127 23.05 29.53 16.08
N LEU A 128 23.12 28.44 16.85
CA LEU A 128 23.76 28.42 18.18
C LEU A 128 25.28 28.68 18.11
N VAL A 129 25.97 28.17 17.07
CA VAL A 129 27.40 28.41 16.85
C VAL A 129 27.66 29.87 16.47
N LEU A 130 26.81 30.45 15.61
CA LEU A 130 26.92 31.86 15.22
C LEU A 130 26.63 32.81 16.40
N TRP A 131 25.68 32.46 17.28
CA TRP A 131 25.39 33.24 18.49
C TRP A 131 26.50 33.19 19.54
N ASN A 132 27.29 32.12 19.61
CA ASN A 132 28.46 32.05 20.51
C ASN A 132 29.69 32.79 19.97
N HIS A 133 29.68 33.17 18.69
CA HIS A 133 30.77 33.90 18.05
C HIS A 133 30.53 35.42 17.95
N TYR A 134 29.40 35.92 18.48
CA TYR A 134 29.03 37.33 18.61
C TYR A 134 28.99 37.73 20.08
#